data_AF-A0A3G9CSX9-F1
#
_entry.id   AF-A0A3G9CSX9-F1
#
_cell.length_a   1.000
_cell.length_b   1.000
_cell.length_c   1.000
_cell.angle_alpha   90.00
_cell.angle_beta   90.00
_cell.angle_gamma   90.00
#
_symmetry.space_group_name_H-M   'P 1'
#
loop_
_entity.id
_entity.type
_entity.pdbx_description
1 polymer ?
#
loop_
_entity_poly.entity_id
_entity_poly.type
_entity_poly.pdbx_seq_one_letter_code
_entity_poly.pdbx_strand_id
1 'polypeptide(L)'
;MDIILTDAQTVSNIFQTYLSRNRVGEYAVSPEGTLDWKRMADRMLIWRKISLDRPIRVQYVPKLLLGPSFKHSLDNNYHAIYDSGYARIYLGVKAL
;
A
#
# COMPACT_ATOMS: atom_id res chain seq x y z
N MET A 1 10.35 -6.52 10.13
CA MET A 1 9.68 -6.89 8.86
C MET A 1 8.27 -6.34 8.95
N ASP A 2 7.91 -5.46 8.02
CA ASP A 2 6.63 -4.76 8.06
C ASP A 2 5.50 -5.70 7.62
N ILE A 3 4.38 -5.64 8.33
CA ILE A 3 3.19 -6.46 8.05
C ILE A 3 2.20 -5.68 7.20
N ILE A 4 2.16 -4.36 7.40
CA ILE A 4 1.27 -3.42 6.73
C ILE A 4 2.09 -2.59 5.76
N LEU A 5 1.68 -2.52 4.50
CA LEU A 5 2.29 -1.66 3.49
C LEU A 5 1.30 -0.62 2.96
N THR A 6 1.76 0.63 2.86
CA THR A 6 0.96 1.78 2.40
C THR A 6 1.86 2.87 1.82
N ASP A 7 1.31 4.03 1.45
CA ASP A 7 2.11 5.17 1.02
C ASP A 7 2.85 5.85 2.19
N ALA A 8 3.98 6.50 1.91
CA ALA A 8 4.84 7.10 2.93
C ALA A 8 4.12 8.13 3.81
N GLN A 9 3.18 8.88 3.23
CA GLN A 9 2.40 9.87 3.96
C GLN A 9 1.50 9.19 5.00
N THR A 10 0.89 8.06 4.65
CA THR A 10 0.06 7.26 5.55
C THR A 10 0.89 6.54 6.61
N VAL A 11 2.08 6.04 6.25
CA VAL A 11 3.06 5.49 7.22
C VAL A 11 3.37 6.52 8.30
N SER A 12 3.87 7.70 7.90
CA SER A 12 4.33 8.74 8.81
C SER A 12 3.18 9.36 9.61
N ASN A 13 2.15 9.84 8.91
CA ASN A 13 1.13 10.67 9.54
C ASN A 13 0.13 9.85 10.32
N ILE A 14 -0.33 8.72 9.80
CA ILE A 14 -1.39 7.95 10.45
C ILE A 14 -0.79 6.90 11.38
N PHE A 15 0.03 6.00 10.83
CA PHE A 15 0.46 4.84 11.60
C PHE A 15 1.52 5.16 12.64
N GLN A 16 2.53 5.96 12.30
CA GLN A 16 3.60 6.30 13.25
C GLN A 16 3.17 7.40 14.22
N THR A 17 2.58 8.50 13.72
CA THR A 17 2.26 9.67 14.55
C THR A 17 1.02 9.45 15.42
N TYR A 18 -0.11 9.00 14.87
CA TYR A 18 -1.37 8.92 15.62
C TYR A 18 -1.66 7.54 16.23
N LEU A 19 -1.24 6.46 15.56
CA LEU A 19 -1.55 5.09 16.00
C LEU A 19 -0.38 4.37 16.68
N SER A 20 0.82 4.97 16.66
CA SER A 20 2.06 4.42 17.23
C SER A 20 2.30 2.94 16.86
N ARG A 21 2.17 2.62 15.56
CA ARG A 21 2.38 1.27 15.00
C ARG A 21 3.77 1.15 14.38
N ASN A 22 4.44 0.04 14.70
CA ASN A 22 5.88 -0.13 14.40
C ASN A 22 6.15 -1.18 13.31
N ARG A 23 5.13 -1.91 12.85
CA ARG A 23 5.23 -2.95 11.79
C ARG A 23 4.53 -2.49 10.52
N VAL A 24 4.83 -1.27 10.13
CA VAL A 24 4.24 -0.57 8.99
C VAL A 24 5.37 -0.04 8.11
N GLY A 25 5.28 -0.30 6.82
CA GLY A 25 6.26 0.09 5.83
C GLY A 25 5.61 0.73 4.62
N GLU A 26 6.45 1.26 3.76
CA GLU A 26 6.02 1.83 2.49
C GLU A 26 5.83 0.71 1.45
N TYR A 27 4.97 0.94 0.45
CA TYR A 27 4.86 0.03 -0.69
C TYR A 27 6.22 -0.28 -1.30
N ALA A 28 6.45 -1.57 -1.58
CA ALA A 28 7.70 -2.00 -2.18
C ALA A 28 7.76 -1.61 -3.66
N VAL A 29 8.95 -1.20 -4.10
CA VAL A 29 9.23 -0.88 -5.49
C VAL A 29 10.39 -1.73 -6.01
N SER A 30 10.38 -2.00 -7.31
CA SER A 30 11.47 -2.65 -8.03
C SER A 30 12.60 -1.66 -8.31
N PRO A 31 13.79 -2.12 -8.75
CA PRO A 31 14.88 -1.23 -9.17
C PRO A 31 14.47 -0.24 -10.28
N GLU A 32 13.49 -0.62 -11.11
CA GLU A 32 12.94 0.19 -12.19
C GLU A 32 11.93 1.25 -11.70
N GLY A 33 11.66 1.30 -10.39
CA GLY A 33 10.77 2.29 -9.78
C GLY A 33 9.28 2.00 -9.94
N THR A 34 8.91 0.77 -10.36
CA THR A 34 7.52 0.31 -10.39
C THR A 34 7.19 -0.51 -9.14
N LEU A 35 5.92 -0.76 -8.85
CA LEU A 35 5.53 -1.52 -7.66
C LEU A 35 5.99 -2.97 -7.72
N ASP A 36 6.66 -3.43 -6.65
CA ASP A 36 7.09 -4.82 -6.51
C ASP A 36 5.98 -5.65 -5.86
N TRP A 37 5.05 -6.10 -6.70
CA TRP A 37 3.93 -6.94 -6.28
C TRP A 37 4.35 -8.24 -5.61
N LYS A 38 5.50 -8.81 -6.00
CA LYS A 38 6.00 -10.06 -5.42
C LYS A 38 6.40 -9.87 -3.95
N ARG A 39 7.03 -8.75 -3.61
CA ARG A 39 7.39 -8.40 -2.23
C ARG A 39 6.19 -7.96 -1.39
N MET A 40 5.11 -7.54 -2.03
CA MET A 40 3.87 -7.11 -1.37
C MET A 40 2.83 -8.23 -1.20
N ALA A 41 2.99 -9.36 -1.91
CA ALA A 41 1.97 -10.41 -2.06
C ALA A 41 1.49 -11.06 -0.75
N ASP A 42 2.32 -11.09 0.28
CA ASP A 42 2.06 -11.73 1.58
C ASP A 42 1.90 -10.71 2.71
N ARG A 43 1.48 -9.49 2.37
CA ARG A 43 1.33 -8.35 3.30
C ARG A 43 -0.09 -7.80 3.30
N MET A 44 -0.40 -7.04 4.34
CA MET A 44 -1.64 -6.26 4.38
C MET A 44 -1.41 -4.95 3.62
N LEU A 45 -2.19 -4.70 2.57
CA LEU A 45 -2.04 -3.54 1.70
C LEU A 45 -3.16 -2.55 1.98
N ILE A 46 -2.82 -1.29 2.21
CA ILE A 46 -3.79 -0.25 2.54
C ILE A 46 -3.62 0.94 1.61
N TRP A 47 -4.64 1.25 0.81
CA TRP A 47 -4.70 2.51 0.09
C TRP A 47 -5.78 3.42 0.67
N ARG A 48 -5.55 4.73 0.51
CA ARG A 48 -6.54 5.78 0.74
C ARG A 48 -6.93 6.38 -0.59
N LYS A 49 -8.18 6.83 -0.73
CA LYS A 49 -8.70 7.37 -1.99
C LYS A 49 -7.81 8.49 -2.54
N ILE A 50 -7.32 9.36 -1.66
CA ILE A 50 -6.38 10.43 -2.02
C ILE A 50 -5.06 9.92 -2.63
N SER A 51 -4.61 8.72 -2.25
CA SER A 51 -3.38 8.09 -2.75
C SER A 51 -3.54 7.52 -4.16
N LEU A 52 -4.78 7.32 -4.64
CA LEU A 52 -5.05 6.86 -6.00
C LEU A 52 -4.99 8.01 -7.02
N ASP A 53 -5.46 9.19 -6.62
CA ASP A 53 -5.68 10.33 -7.53
C ASP A 53 -4.56 11.37 -7.49
N ARG A 54 -3.55 11.19 -6.61
CA ARG A 54 -2.43 12.12 -6.45
C ARG A 54 -1.10 11.37 -6.37
N PRO A 55 0.00 12.00 -6.82
CA PRO A 55 1.33 11.44 -6.62
C PRO A 55 1.63 11.23 -5.13
N ILE A 56 1.98 10.00 -4.80
CA ILE A 56 2.44 9.59 -3.47
C ILE A 56 3.94 9.37 -3.46
N ARG A 57 4.51 9.23 -2.26
CA ARG A 57 5.89 8.78 -2.08
C ARG A 57 5.87 7.32 -1.63
N VAL A 58 6.75 6.51 -2.22
CA VAL A 58 6.97 5.11 -1.84
C VAL A 58 8.45 4.78 -1.97
N GLN A 59 9.06 4.30 -0.90
CA GLN A 59 10.51 4.10 -0.77
C GLN A 59 11.30 5.22 -1.47
N TYR A 60 12.35 4.87 -2.21
CA TYR A 60 13.21 5.78 -2.96
C TYR A 60 12.53 6.43 -4.20
N VAL A 61 11.22 6.24 -4.41
CA VAL A 61 10.44 6.88 -5.47
C VAL A 61 9.66 8.08 -4.91
N PRO A 62 10.06 9.32 -5.22
CA PRO A 62 9.48 10.51 -4.61
C PRO A 62 8.08 10.86 -5.12
N LYS A 63 7.73 10.39 -6.33
CA LYS A 63 6.44 10.64 -6.98
C LYS A 63 6.01 9.41 -7.77
N LEU A 64 4.97 8.73 -7.30
CA LEU A 64 4.29 7.65 -8.00
C LEU A 64 2.78 7.91 -7.99
N LEU A 65 2.13 7.83 -9.16
CA LEU A 65 0.67 7.86 -9.24
C LEU A 65 0.17 6.41 -9.30
N LEU A 66 -0.58 5.97 -8.29
CA LEU A 66 -1.12 4.62 -8.25
C LEU A 66 -2.21 4.40 -9.32
N GLY A 67 -3.16 5.34 -9.38
CA GLY A 67 -4.24 5.34 -10.35
C GLY A 67 -5.23 4.15 -10.22
N PRO A 68 -6.21 4.07 -11.14
CA PRO A 68 -7.24 3.04 -11.12
C PRO A 68 -6.71 1.62 -11.34
N SER A 69 -5.62 1.47 -12.11
CA SER A 69 -5.00 0.16 -12.38
C SER A 69 -4.51 -0.52 -11.11
N PHE A 70 -3.89 0.23 -10.20
CA PHE A 70 -3.49 -0.27 -8.89
C PHE A 70 -4.67 -0.85 -8.09
N LYS A 71 -5.78 -0.10 -8.04
CA LYS A 71 -7.01 -0.57 -7.37
C LYS A 71 -7.54 -1.85 -8.02
N HIS A 72 -7.58 -1.92 -9.36
CA HIS A 72 -8.01 -3.14 -10.06
C HIS A 72 -7.10 -4.33 -9.78
N SER A 73 -5.77 -4.12 -9.72
CA SER A 73 -4.83 -5.18 -9.35
C SER A 73 -5.11 -5.73 -7.95
N LEU A 74 -5.44 -4.86 -6.97
CA LEU A 74 -5.80 -5.31 -5.63
C LEU A 74 -7.15 -6.02 -5.59
N ASP A 75 -8.18 -5.44 -6.22
CA ASP A 75 -9.53 -6.02 -6.26
C ASP A 75 -9.55 -7.42 -6.91
N ASN A 76 -8.67 -7.68 -7.89
CA ASN A 76 -8.64 -8.94 -8.61
C ASN A 76 -7.74 -10.02 -8.00
N ASN A 77 -6.68 -9.62 -7.27
CA ASN A 77 -5.64 -10.57 -6.83
C ASN A 77 -5.55 -10.72 -5.30
N TYR A 78 -6.27 -9.90 -4.55
CA TYR A 78 -6.20 -9.87 -3.09
C TYR A 78 -7.61 -9.87 -2.49
N HIS A 79 -7.70 -10.26 -1.22
CA HIS A 79 -8.98 -10.23 -0.51
C HIS A 79 -9.16 -8.90 0.20
N ALA A 80 -10.16 -8.12 -0.21
CA ALA A 80 -10.57 -6.94 0.55
C ALA A 80 -11.17 -7.39 1.89
N ILE A 81 -10.60 -6.92 3.00
CA ILE A 81 -11.04 -7.29 4.37
C ILE A 81 -11.67 -6.12 5.12
N TYR A 82 -11.54 -4.90 4.59
CA TYR A 82 -12.16 -3.71 5.14
C TYR A 82 -12.31 -2.63 4.08
N ASP A 83 -13.45 -1.95 4.07
CA ASP A 83 -13.76 -0.85 3.16
C ASP A 83 -14.53 0.25 3.91
N SER A 84 -13.96 1.46 3.95
CA SER A 84 -14.62 2.65 4.51
C SER A 84 -15.10 3.63 3.45
N GLY A 85 -14.95 3.31 2.17
CA GLY A 85 -15.17 4.23 1.03
C GLY A 85 -14.05 5.25 0.82
N TYR A 86 -13.31 5.62 1.88
CA TYR A 86 -12.15 6.52 1.80
C TYR A 86 -10.81 5.80 1.91
N ALA A 87 -10.80 4.57 2.43
CA ALA A 87 -9.65 3.70 2.47
C ALA A 87 -10.12 2.25 2.34
N ARG A 88 -9.25 1.40 1.82
CA ARG A 88 -9.52 -0.02 1.70
C ARG A 88 -8.30 -0.83 2.08
N ILE A 89 -8.54 -1.93 2.76
CA ILE A 89 -7.52 -2.85 3.27
C ILE A 89 -7.67 -4.19 2.56
N TYR A 90 -6.55 -4.71 2.09
CA TYR A 90 -6.46 -5.99 1.44
C TYR A 90 -5.50 -6.89 2.19
N LEU A 91 -5.85 -8.16 2.29
CA LEU A 91 -4.96 -9.19 2.80
C LEU A 91 -4.31 -9.92 1.62
N GLY A 92 -2.98 -9.80 1.54
CA GLY A 92 -2.14 -10.66 0.71
C GLY A 92 -2.08 -12.05 1.31
N VAL A 93 -2.57 -13.04 0.55
CA VAL A 93 -2.47 -14.44 0.89
C VAL A 93 -1.44 -15.02 -0.07
N LYS A 94 -0.30 -15.43 0.47
CA LYS A 94 0.74 -16.08 -0.34
C LYS A 94 0.09 -17.31 -0.99
N ALA A 95 -0.05 -17.33 -2.31
CA ALA A 95 -0.32 -18.58 -3.00
C ALA A 95 0.88 -19.49 -2.71
N LEU A 96 0.62 -20.62 -2.06
CA LEU A 96 1.61 -21.67 -1.78
C LEU A 96 2.09 -22.30 -3.10
#